data_AF-A0AA46PGW5-F1
#
_entry.id   AF-A0AA46PGW5-F1
#
_cell.length_a   1.000
_cell.length_b   1.000
_cell.length_c   1.000
_cell.angle_alpha   90.00
_cell.angle_beta   90.00
_cell.angle_gamma   90.00
#
_symmetry.space_group_name_H-M   'P 1'
#
loop_
_entity.id
_entity.type
_entity.pdbx_description
1 polymer ?
#
loop_
_entity_poly.entity_id
_entity_poly.type
_entity_poly.pdbx_seq_one_letter_code
_entity_poly.pdbx_strand_id
1 'polypeptide(L)' 'MESKIKILNAVKFIGGTILAIGIIIFSIGLIENDYKLLTSFGIGTIMGSVFIFLIGVFFVASEEMVEKIYSQDK' A
#
# COMPACT_ATOMS: atom_id res chain seq x y z
N MET A 1 -19.58 -0.56 -9.24
CA MET A 1 -18.47 -1.38 -9.81
C MET A 1 -17.24 -0.62 -10.35
N GLU A 2 -17.36 0.51 -11.08
CA GLU A 2 -16.15 1.17 -11.64
C GLU A 2 -15.24 1.85 -10.60
N SER A 3 -15.81 2.45 -9.55
CA SER A 3 -15.04 3.18 -8.52
C SER A 3 -14.10 2.24 -7.75
N LYS A 4 -14.63 1.11 -7.26
CA LYS A 4 -13.86 0.09 -6.54
C LYS A 4 -12.69 -0.48 -7.34
N ILE A 5 -12.88 -0.74 -8.64
CA ILE A 5 -11.80 -1.24 -9.50
C ILE A 5 -10.74 -0.16 -9.70
N LYS A 6 -11.15 1.11 -9.88
CA LYS A 6 -10.23 2.25 -10.00
C LYS A 6 -9.42 2.46 -8.73
N ILE A 7 -10.06 2.43 -7.56
CA ILE A 7 -9.40 2.57 -6.24
C ILE A 7 -8.46 1.39 -6.00
N LEU A 8 -8.89 0.16 -6.24
CA LEU A 8 -8.05 -1.02 -6.07
C LEU A 8 -6.81 -0.95 -6.96
N ASN A 9 -6.97 -0.53 -8.22
CA ASN A 9 -5.84 -0.42 -9.14
C ASN A 9 -4.88 0.72 -8.75
N ALA A 10 -5.41 1.86 -8.29
CA ALA A 10 -4.61 2.97 -7.78
C ALA A 10 -3.82 2.59 -6.53
N VAL A 11 -4.46 1.94 -5.54
CA VAL A 11 -3.82 1.44 -4.32
C VAL A 11 -2.74 0.43 -4.66
N LYS A 12 -3.02 -0.51 -5.57
CA LYS A 12 -2.08 -1.53 -5.98
C LYS A 12 -0.87 -0.94 -6.69
N PHE A 13 -1.06 0.08 -7.53
CA PHE A 13 0.02 0.77 -8.22
C PHE A 13 0.87 1.63 -7.26
N ILE A 14 0.23 2.44 -6.41
CA ILE A 14 0.92 3.33 -5.47
C ILE A 14 1.61 2.53 -4.37
N GLY A 15 0.91 1.58 -3.75
CA GLY A 15 1.49 0.71 -2.72
C GLY A 15 2.63 -0.15 -3.28
N GLY A 16 2.49 -0.66 -4.51
CA GLY A 16 3.52 -1.47 -5.16
C GLY A 16 4.78 -0.67 -5.50
N THR A 17 4.64 0.56 -5.99
CA THR A 17 5.77 1.43 -6.30
C THR A 17 6.52 1.87 -5.05
N ILE A 18 5.80 2.28 -3.99
CA ILE A 18 6.43 2.66 -2.71
C ILE A 18 7.14 1.45 -2.07
N LEU A 19 6.55 0.26 -2.13
CA LEU A 19 7.19 -0.97 -1.63
C LEU A 19 8.47 -1.28 -2.40
N ALA A 20 8.44 -1.20 -3.74
CA ALA A 20 9.62 -1.42 -4.57
C ALA A 20 10.75 -0.42 -4.24
N ILE A 21 10.40 0.86 -4.09
CA ILE A 21 11.36 1.91 -3.68
C ILE A 21 11.92 1.61 -2.29
N GLY A 22 11.08 1.23 -1.33
CA GLY A 22 11.50 0.86 0.02
C GLY A 22 12.48 -0.33 0.03
N ILE A 23 12.23 -1.35 -0.80
CA ILE A 23 13.13 -2.51 -0.95
C ILE A 23 14.48 -2.09 -1.55
N ILE A 24 14.50 -1.20 -2.55
CA ILE A 24 15.73 -0.70 -3.16
C ILE A 24 16.56 0.08 -2.13
N ILE A 25 15.94 1.03 -1.42
CA ILE A 25 16.59 1.83 -0.38
C ILE A 25 17.12 0.94 0.75
N PHE A 26 16.32 -0.03 1.18
CA PHE A 26 16.72 -1.00 2.20
C PHE A 26 17.92 -1.85 1.74
N SER A 27 17.90 -2.33 0.50
CA SER A 27 18.98 -3.15 -0.07
C SER A 27 20.30 -2.36 -0.18
N ILE A 28 20.26 -1.09 -0.58
CA ILE A 28 21.44 -0.21 -0.60
C ILE A 28 21.97 0.00 0.81
N GLY A 29 21.08 0.27 1.77
CA GLY A 29 21.45 0.45 3.18
C GLY A 29 21.97 -0.81 3.88
N LEU A 30 21.91 -2.00 3.26
CA LEU A 30 22.53 -3.22 3.80
C LEU A 30 23.97 -3.44 3.33
N ILE A 31 24.34 -2.86 2.18
CA ILE A 31 25.67 -3.06 1.59
C ILE A 31 26.66 -2.06 2.19
N GLU A 32 26.22 -0.84 2.50
CA GLU A 32 27.06 0.20 3.06
C GLU A 32 26.82 0.36 4.57
N ASN A 33 27.78 -0.11 5.38
CA ASN A 33 27.67 -0.18 6.85
C ASN A 33 27.57 1.21 7.53
N ASP A 34 28.01 2.28 6.86
CA ASP A 34 27.92 3.67 7.34
C ASP A 34 26.53 4.30 7.16
N TYR A 35 25.61 3.65 6.43
CA TYR A 35 24.30 4.21 6.11
C TYR A 35 23.17 3.65 6.99
N LYS A 36 23.43 3.48 8.30
CA LYS A 36 22.41 3.05 9.28
C LYS A 36 21.10 3.84 9.19
N LEU A 37 21.18 5.15 8.91
CA LEU A 37 20.01 6.00 8.71
C LEU A 37 19.18 5.55 7.50
N LEU A 38 19.83 5.17 6.40
CA LEU A 38 19.20 4.73 5.17
C LEU A 38 18.49 3.38 5.36
N THR A 39 19.06 2.47 6.16
CA THR A 39 18.40 1.23 6.56
C THR A 39 17.11 1.51 7.34
N SER A 40 17.13 2.44 8.30
CA SER A 40 15.93 2.86 9.05
C SER A 40 14.86 3.49 8.15
N PHE A 41 15.27 4.31 7.18
CA PHE A 41 14.36 4.85 6.16
C PHE A 41 13.75 3.76 5.29
N GLY A 42 14.54 2.76 4.87
CA GLY A 42 14.06 1.60 4.11
C GLY A 42 12.98 0.83 4.88
N ILE A 43 13.24 0.52 6.16
CA ILE A 43 12.26 -0.16 7.03
C ILE A 43 11.00 0.68 7.20
N GLY A 44 11.14 1.99 7.45
CA GLY A 44 10.00 2.90 7.59
C GLY A 44 9.16 2.98 6.30
N THR A 45 9.81 2.98 5.14
CA THR A 45 9.14 3.02 3.83
C THR A 45 8.39 1.72 3.55
N ILE A 46 8.99 0.56 3.87
CA ILE A 46 8.33 -0.75 3.72
C ILE A 46 7.13 -0.86 4.67
N MET A 47 7.30 -0.52 5.94
CA MET A 47 6.18 -0.50 6.90
C MET A 47 5.07 0.45 6.44
N GLY A 48 5.43 1.67 6.02
CA GLY A 48 4.49 2.66 5.49
C GLY A 48 3.73 2.17 4.26
N SER A 49 4.41 1.50 3.31
CA SER A 49 3.76 0.96 2.11
C SER A 49 2.75 -0.14 2.45
N VAL A 50 3.05 -0.97 3.46
CA VAL A 50 2.10 -1.98 3.95
C VAL A 50 0.85 -1.32 4.53
N PHE A 51 0.98 -0.26 5.33
CA PHE A 51 -0.18 0.48 5.83
C PHE A 51 -1.02 1.10 4.71
N ILE A 52 -0.40 1.70 3.70
CA ILE A 52 -1.10 2.26 2.52
C ILE A 52 -1.87 1.15 1.80
N PHE A 53 -1.27 -0.03 1.65
CA PHE A 53 -1.93 -1.18 1.04
C PHE A 53 -3.16 -1.63 1.85
N LEU A 54 -3.02 -1.76 3.17
CA LEU A 54 -4.11 -2.19 4.05
C LEU A 54 -5.26 -1.19 4.03
N ILE A 55 -4.99 0.11 4.17
CA ILE A 55 -6.04 1.16 4.13
C ILE A 55 -6.77 1.12 2.79
N GLY A 56 -6.03 0.99 1.68
CA GLY A 56 -6.65 0.94 0.36
C GLY A 56 -7.51 -0.31 0.13
N VAL A 57 -7.08 -1.48 0.62
CA VAL A 57 -7.89 -2.71 0.57
C VAL A 57 -9.13 -2.58 1.46
N PHE A 58 -9.00 -1.99 2.66
CA PHE A 58 -10.13 -1.71 3.55
C PHE A 58 -11.18 -0.80 2.89
N PHE A 59 -10.74 0.19 2.13
CA PHE A 59 -11.63 1.11 1.42
C PHE A 59 -12.46 0.40 0.36
N VAL A 60 -11.82 -0.48 -0.43
CA VAL A 60 -12.49 -1.32 -1.42
C VAL A 60 -13.49 -2.27 -0.77
N ALA A 61 -13.10 -2.94 0.32
CA ALA A 61 -14.01 -3.83 1.05
C ALA A 61 -15.20 -3.08 1.65
N SER A 62 -15.00 -1.84 2.12
CA SER A 62 -16.06 -1.00 2.65
C SER A 62 -17.04 -0.57 1.55
N GLU A 63 -16.55 -0.17 0.37
CA GLU A 63 -17.42 0.10 -0.79
C GLU A 63 -18.24 -1.14 -1.17
N GLU A 64 -17.64 -2.34 -1.17
CA GLU A 64 -18.36 -3.59 -1.46
C GLU A 64 -19.46 -3.89 -0.43
N MET A 65 -19.18 -3.66 0.86
CA MET A 65 -20.19 -3.85 1.92
C MET A 65 -21.36 -2.88 1.78
N VAL A 66 -21.08 -1.60 1.49
CA VAL A 66 -22.12 -0.58 1.25
C VAL A 66 -22.94 -0.91 0.01
N GLU A 67 -22.29 -1.27 -1.11
CA GLU A 67 -22.98 -1.67 -2.35
C GLU A 67 -23.89 -2.90 -2.11
N LYS A 68 -23.45 -3.85 -1.28
CA LYS A 68 -24.23 -5.03 -0.90
C LYS A 68 -25.45 -4.69 -0.04
N ILE A 69 -25.33 -3.75 0.91
CA ILE A 69 -26.46 -3.30 1.75
C ILE A 69 -27.52 -2.63 0.87
N TYR A 70 -27.13 -1.66 0.04
CA TYR A 70 -28.08 -0.96 -0.85
C TYR A 70 -28.73 -1.85 -1.91
N SER A 71 -28.06 -2.92 -2.34
CA SER A 71 -28.63 -3.89 -3.29
C SER A 71 -29.59 -4.90 -2.63
N GLN A 72 -29.58 -5.03 -1.31
CA GLN A 72 -30.51 -5.91 -0.56
C GLN A 72 -31.78 -5.15 -0.13
N ASP A 73 -31.74 -3.82 -0.07
CA ASP A 73 -32.89 -2.94 0.25
C ASP A 73 -33.80 -2.64 -0.96
N LYS A 74 -33.52 -3.25 -2.14
CA LYS A 74 -34.26 -3.05 -3.39
C LYS A 74 -34.76 -4.37 -3.95
#